data_AF-A0A1C6LPN0-F1
#
_entry.id   AF-A0A1C6LPN0-F1
#
_cell.length_a   1.000
_cell.length_b   1.000
_cell.length_c   1.000
_cell.angle_alpha   90.00
_cell.angle_beta   90.00
_cell.angle_gamma   90.00
#
_symmetry.space_group_name_H-M   'P 1'
#
loop_
_entity.id
_entity.type
_entity.pdbx_description
1 polymer ?
#
loop_
_entity_poly.entity_id
_entity_poly.type
_entity_poly.pdbx_seq_one_letter_code
_entity_poly.pdbx_strand_id
1 'polypeptide(L)'
;MSSSETTSDVPRDWHFNLVLDAPLTEEQSETLDHLDRFHDGALGLAQRPGYSRFICIVRADTLTAAVADALERFEDLPGVLVRSVELGPIALDENGMATPAVVPAPPPVEAAHHVS
;
A
#
# COMPACT_ATOMS: atom_id res chain seq x y z
N MET A 1 -30.47 30.24 11.05
CA MET A 1 -29.96 28.95 11.52
C MET A 1 -29.05 28.43 10.42
N SER A 2 -27.75 28.73 10.48
CA SER A 2 -26.78 28.13 9.55
C SER A 2 -26.57 26.70 10.01
N SER A 3 -27.11 25.75 9.26
CA SER A 3 -26.72 24.35 9.41
C SER A 3 -25.30 24.24 8.87
N SER A 4 -24.32 24.15 9.76
CA SER A 4 -23.04 23.55 9.41
C SER A 4 -23.35 22.12 9.00
N GLU A 5 -23.36 21.84 7.70
CA GLU A 5 -23.20 20.49 7.21
C GLU A 5 -21.82 20.04 7.70
N THR A 6 -21.80 19.33 8.84
CA THR A 6 -20.73 18.40 9.12
C THR A 6 -20.83 17.36 8.03
N THR A 7 -20.13 17.59 6.91
CA THR A 7 -19.82 16.53 5.96
C THR A 7 -19.16 15.45 6.78
N SER A 8 -19.93 14.44 7.14
CA SER A 8 -19.39 13.20 7.66
C SER A 8 -18.57 12.67 6.49
N ASP A 9 -17.25 12.83 6.58
CA ASP A 9 -16.35 12.41 5.51
C ASP A 9 -16.60 10.91 5.34
N VAL A 10 -17.25 10.54 4.24
CA VAL A 10 -17.66 9.15 4.05
C VAL A 10 -16.37 8.34 3.91
N PRO A 11 -16.20 7.23 4.66
CA PRO A 11 -15.01 6.41 4.55
C PRO A 11 -14.73 6.08 3.08
N ARG A 12 -13.47 6.14 2.68
CA ARG A 12 -13.04 5.81 1.31
C ARG A 12 -11.84 4.87 1.34
N ASP A 13 -11.53 4.31 0.19
CA ASP A 13 -10.45 3.34 0.06
C ASP A 13 -9.15 4.10 -0.23
N TRP A 14 -8.17 3.95 0.66
CA TRP A 14 -6.87 4.60 0.57
C TRP A 14 -5.81 3.64 0.06
N HIS A 15 -5.05 4.12 -0.92
CA HIS A 15 -4.02 3.35 -1.60
C HIS A 15 -2.62 3.79 -1.13
N PHE A 16 -1.79 2.87 -0.67
CA PHE A 16 -0.41 3.15 -0.27
C PHE A 16 0.42 1.87 -0.26
N ASN A 17 1.75 1.99 -0.09
CA ASN A 17 2.61 0.85 0.14
C ASN A 17 3.25 0.91 1.52
N LEU A 18 3.36 -0.25 2.18
CA LEU A 18 4.21 -0.44 3.35
C LEU A 18 5.47 -1.19 2.93
N VAL A 19 6.61 -0.52 2.95
CA VAL A 19 7.89 -1.10 2.55
C VAL A 19 8.58 -1.70 3.75
N LEU A 20 8.97 -2.97 3.63
CA LEU A 20 9.64 -3.68 4.70
C LEU A 20 11.13 -3.34 4.72
N ASP A 21 11.74 -3.43 5.89
CA ASP A 21 13.18 -3.22 6.07
C ASP A 21 13.99 -4.34 5.39
N ALA A 22 13.49 -5.57 5.47
CA ALA A 22 14.06 -6.76 4.84
C ALA A 22 12.96 -7.61 4.16
N PRO A 23 13.31 -8.49 3.21
CA PRO A 23 12.42 -9.54 2.74
C PRO A 23 11.91 -10.40 3.89
N LEU A 24 10.70 -10.96 3.75
CA LEU A 24 10.17 -11.91 4.73
C LEU A 24 11.02 -13.18 4.74
N THR A 25 11.23 -13.74 5.93
CA THR A 25 11.74 -15.11 6.04
C THR A 25 10.67 -16.11 5.59
N GLU A 26 11.08 -17.37 5.34
CA GLU A 26 10.13 -18.44 4.99
C GLU A 26 9.08 -18.63 6.08
N GLU A 27 9.48 -18.69 7.35
CA GLU A 27 8.58 -18.77 8.52
C GLU A 27 7.60 -17.60 8.59
N GLN A 28 8.04 -16.37 8.30
CA GLN A 28 7.16 -15.20 8.27
C GLN A 28 6.18 -15.26 7.09
N SER A 29 6.62 -15.76 5.93
CA SER A 29 5.74 -15.96 4.77
C SER A 29 4.67 -17.02 5.08
N GLU A 30 5.05 -18.13 5.69
CA GLU A 30 4.11 -19.18 6.12
C GLU A 30 3.12 -18.65 7.17
N THR A 31 3.61 -17.86 8.13
CA THR A 31 2.75 -17.22 9.13
C THR A 31 1.73 -16.29 8.47
N LEU A 32 2.18 -15.47 7.52
CA LEU A 32 1.32 -14.58 6.74
C LEU A 32 0.23 -15.36 5.97
N ASP A 33 0.58 -16.50 5.38
CA ASP A 33 -0.36 -17.36 4.64
C ASP A 33 -1.51 -17.88 5.53
N HIS A 34 -1.31 -17.90 6.86
CA HIS A 34 -2.31 -18.33 7.84
C HIS A 34 -3.09 -17.19 8.50
N LEU A 35 -2.77 -15.92 8.21
CA LEU A 35 -3.44 -14.76 8.79
C LEU A 35 -4.57 -14.26 7.88
N ASP A 36 -5.80 -14.72 8.14
CA ASP A 36 -7.00 -14.35 7.37
C ASP A 36 -7.16 -12.82 7.20
N ARG A 37 -6.77 -12.03 8.21
CA ARG A 37 -6.85 -10.55 8.21
C ARG A 37 -5.98 -9.88 7.13
N PHE A 38 -4.98 -10.58 6.58
CA PHE A 38 -4.18 -10.12 5.45
C PHE A 38 -4.78 -10.55 4.09
N HIS A 39 -5.63 -11.58 4.08
CA HIS A 39 -6.25 -12.13 2.87
C HIS A 39 -7.61 -11.52 2.52
N ASP A 40 -8.12 -10.58 3.34
CA ASP A 40 -9.35 -9.80 3.08
C ASP A 40 -9.24 -8.86 1.85
N GLY A 41 -8.18 -8.97 1.03
CA GLY A 41 -7.94 -8.18 -0.17
C GLY A 41 -7.38 -6.79 0.09
N ALA A 42 -7.28 -6.39 1.36
CA ALA A 42 -6.78 -5.07 1.75
C ALA A 42 -5.25 -4.95 1.68
N LEU A 43 -4.50 -6.07 1.77
CA LEU A 43 -3.03 -6.07 1.74
C LEU A 43 -2.51 -7.15 0.79
N GLY A 44 -1.89 -6.75 -0.33
CA GLY A 44 -1.22 -7.66 -1.24
C GLY A 44 0.30 -7.64 -1.06
N LEU A 45 0.93 -8.79 -0.80
CA LEU A 45 2.39 -8.88 -0.72
C LEU A 45 3.01 -8.86 -2.12
N ALA A 46 3.95 -7.93 -2.34
CA ALA A 46 4.76 -7.86 -3.55
C ALA A 46 6.25 -7.98 -3.19
N GLN A 47 6.91 -9.00 -3.73
CA GLN A 47 8.31 -9.31 -3.45
C GLN A 47 9.18 -9.17 -4.70
N ARG A 48 10.40 -8.67 -4.51
CA ARG A 48 11.49 -8.70 -5.48
C ARG A 48 12.82 -8.90 -4.73
N PRO A 49 13.90 -9.33 -5.39
CA PRO A 49 15.18 -9.50 -4.72
C PRO A 49 15.60 -8.24 -3.95
N GLY A 50 15.79 -8.38 -2.63
CA GLY A 50 16.21 -7.31 -1.71
C GLY A 50 15.13 -6.28 -1.35
N TYR A 51 13.87 -6.47 -1.75
CA TYR A 51 12.79 -5.53 -1.44
C TYR A 51 11.44 -6.25 -1.36
N SER A 52 10.80 -6.17 -0.20
CA SER A 52 9.41 -6.59 0.00
C SER A 52 8.56 -5.40 0.40
N ARG A 53 7.34 -5.35 -0.13
CA ARG A 53 6.33 -4.38 0.28
C ARG A 53 4.95 -5.00 0.31
N PHE A 54 4.07 -4.43 1.12
CA PHE A 54 2.64 -4.64 0.98
C PHE A 54 2.04 -3.49 0.17
N ILE A 55 1.20 -3.83 -0.80
CA ILE A 55 0.32 -2.92 -1.53
C ILE A 55 -0.99 -2.90 -0.76
N CYS A 56 -1.36 -1.74 -0.24
CA CYS A 56 -2.48 -1.58 0.69
C CYS A 56 -3.65 -0.82 0.04
N ILE A 57 -4.85 -1.33 0.25
CA ILE A 57 -6.14 -0.70 -0.09
C ILE A 57 -7.00 -0.79 1.18
N VAL A 58 -7.05 0.29 1.96
CA VAL A 58 -7.67 0.27 3.29
C VAL A 58 -8.76 1.33 3.38
N ARG A 59 -9.95 0.90 3.80
CA ARG A 59 -11.11 1.77 3.93
C ARG A 59 -11.09 2.52 5.26
N ALA A 60 -10.99 3.85 5.21
CA ALA A 60 -11.00 4.70 6.39
C ALA A 60 -11.40 6.14 6.07
N ASP A 61 -11.67 6.94 7.11
CA ASP A 61 -12.01 8.36 6.96
C ASP A 61 -10.82 9.19 6.47
N THR A 62 -9.60 8.80 6.85
CA THR A 62 -8.37 9.53 6.47
C THR A 62 -7.25 8.57 6.08
N LEU A 63 -6.28 9.06 5.29
CA LEU A 63 -5.07 8.30 4.96
C LEU A 63 -4.31 7.88 6.22
N THR A 64 -4.22 8.77 7.20
CA THR A 64 -3.52 8.46 8.46
C THR A 64 -4.21 7.33 9.22
N ALA A 65 -5.54 7.32 9.28
CA ALA A 65 -6.29 6.22 9.87
C ALA A 65 -6.10 4.92 9.09
N ALA A 66 -6.10 4.97 7.76
CA ALA A 66 -5.85 3.82 6.91
C ALA A 66 -4.44 3.22 7.13
N VAL A 67 -3.43 4.08 7.24
CA VAL A 67 -2.04 3.66 7.53
C VAL A 67 -1.93 3.07 8.94
N ALA A 68 -2.56 3.68 9.94
CA ALA A 68 -2.56 3.16 11.30
C ALA A 68 -3.20 1.75 11.37
N ASP A 69 -4.38 1.56 10.78
CA ASP A 69 -5.05 0.26 10.72
C ASP A 69 -4.19 -0.80 9.99
N ALA A 70 -3.47 -0.40 8.93
CA ALA A 70 -2.54 -1.33 8.26
C ALA A 70 -1.33 -1.70 9.11
N LEU A 71 -0.77 -0.75 9.87
CA LEU A 71 0.38 -0.99 10.74
C LEU A 71 0.02 -1.87 11.95
N GLU A 72 -1.18 -1.72 12.51
CA GLU A 72 -1.67 -2.58 13.61
C GLU A 72 -1.69 -4.06 13.25
N ARG A 73 -1.90 -4.41 11.97
CA ARG A 73 -1.87 -5.80 11.50
C ARG A 73 -0.50 -6.47 11.64
N PHE A 74 0.59 -5.71 11.74
CA PHE A 74 1.93 -6.28 11.91
C PHE A 74 2.20 -6.75 13.35
N GLU A 75 1.33 -6.43 14.32
CA GLU A 75 1.39 -7.04 15.65
C GLU A 75 1.24 -8.57 15.59
N ASP A 76 0.47 -9.06 14.61
CA ASP A 76 0.23 -10.48 14.36
C ASP A 76 1.37 -11.16 13.59
N LEU A 77 2.36 -10.40 13.08
CA LEU A 77 3.48 -10.90 12.28
C LEU A 77 4.84 -10.50 12.92
N PRO A 78 5.22 -11.16 14.03
CA PRO A 78 6.34 -10.73 14.85
C PRO A 78 7.68 -10.76 14.09
N GLY A 79 8.51 -9.75 14.36
CA GLY A 79 9.84 -9.62 13.76
C GLY A 79 9.85 -9.00 12.36
N VAL A 80 8.69 -8.70 11.77
CA VAL A 80 8.61 -7.90 10.54
C VAL A 80 8.67 -6.42 10.88
N LEU A 81 9.58 -5.70 10.20
CA LEU A 81 9.76 -4.26 10.38
C LEU A 81 9.34 -3.51 9.12
N VAL A 82 8.45 -2.54 9.28
CA VAL A 82 8.09 -1.58 8.23
C VAL A 82 9.09 -0.42 8.29
N ARG A 83 9.80 -0.19 7.18
CA ARG A 83 10.79 0.88 7.04
C ARG A 83 10.17 2.21 6.62
N SER A 84 9.20 2.17 5.70
CA SER A 84 8.59 3.38 5.15
C SER A 84 7.18 3.15 4.63
N VAL A 85 6.38 4.22 4.64
CA VAL A 85 5.09 4.31 3.95
C VAL A 85 5.31 5.11 2.66
N GLU A 86 4.90 4.58 1.52
CA GLU A 86 5.12 5.20 0.21
C GLU A 86 3.81 5.44 -0.55
N LEU A 87 3.70 6.64 -1.12
CA LEU A 87 2.67 7.03 -2.09
C LEU A 87 3.32 7.14 -3.46
N GLY A 88 3.23 6.06 -4.25
CA GLY A 88 3.68 6.08 -5.64
C GLY A 88 2.73 6.87 -6.54
N PRO A 89 3.09 7.09 -7.83
CA PRO A 89 2.27 7.84 -8.77
C PRO A 89 0.83 7.33 -8.88
N ILE A 90 0.63 6.01 -8.92
CA ILE A 90 -0.70 5.38 -8.96
C ILE A 90 -1.48 5.68 -7.68
N ALA A 91 -0.85 5.51 -6.51
CA ALA A 91 -1.48 5.80 -5.23
C ALA A 91 -1.84 7.29 -5.07
N LEU A 92 -1.05 8.19 -5.65
CA LEU A 92 -1.39 9.62 -5.67
C LEU A 92 -2.64 9.89 -6.50
N ASP A 93 -2.78 9.24 -7.66
CA ASP A 93 -3.98 9.35 -8.51
C ASP A 93 -5.22 8.77 -7.82
N GLU A 94 -5.15 7.53 -7.36
CA GLU A 94 -6.25 6.83 -6.68
C GLU A 94 -6.71 7.55 -5.40
N ASN A 95 -5.79 8.22 -4.69
CA ASN A 95 -6.13 9.03 -3.52
C ASN A 95 -6.55 10.48 -3.86
N GLY A 96 -6.63 10.87 -5.13
CA GLY A 96 -6.96 12.24 -5.52
C GLY A 96 -5.93 13.29 -5.09
N MET A 97 -4.68 12.88 -4.92
CA MET A 97 -3.52 13.73 -4.57
C MET A 97 -2.62 14.02 -5.79
N ALA A 98 -2.95 13.48 -6.96
CA ALA A 98 -2.21 13.74 -8.19
C ALA A 98 -2.21 15.23 -8.53
N THR A 99 -1.03 15.76 -8.83
CA THR A 99 -0.84 17.13 -9.31
C THR A 99 -0.04 17.11 -10.60
N PRO A 100 -0.09 18.17 -11.43
CA PRO A 100 0.72 18.26 -12.64
C PRO A 100 2.24 18.15 -12.42
N ALA A 101 2.72 18.33 -11.19
CA ALA A 101 4.12 18.15 -10.84
C ALA A 101 4.56 16.67 -10.75
N VAL A 102 3.60 15.74 -10.69
CA VAL A 102 3.85 14.30 -10.58
C VAL A 102 3.46 13.63 -11.89
N VAL A 103 4.45 13.31 -12.72
CA VAL A 103 4.23 12.59 -13.98
C VAL A 103 4.36 11.09 -13.72
N PRO A 104 3.40 10.25 -14.16
CA PRO A 104 3.57 8.80 -14.14
C PRO A 104 4.85 8.41 -14.88
N ALA A 105 5.60 7.45 -14.36
CA ALA A 105 6.75 6.92 -15.10
C ALA A 105 6.27 6.42 -16.47
N PRO A 106 6.95 6.76 -17.57
CA PRO A 106 6.58 6.23 -18.87
C PRO A 106 6.62 4.69 -18.83
N PRO A 107 5.75 4.01 -19.58
CA PRO A 107 5.73 2.55 -19.62
C PRO A 107 7.12 2.01 -20.02
N PRO A 108 7.53 0.83 -19.51
CA PRO A 108 8.81 0.23 -19.88
C PRO A 108 8.88 0.11 -21.40
N VAL A 109 9.90 0.69 -22.00
CA VAL A 109 10.19 0.46 -23.41
C VAL A 109 10.67 -0.98 -23.48
N GLU A 110 9.85 -1.90 -24.01
CA GLU A 110 10.35 -3.22 -24.42
C GLU A 110 11.56 -2.95 -25.32
N ALA A 111 12.74 -3.41 -24.90
CA ALA A 111 13.92 -3.36 -25.74
C ALA A 111 13.54 -4.05 -27.04
N ALA A 112 13.45 -3.27 -28.12
CA ALA A 112 13.13 -3.78 -29.44
C ALA A 112 14.02 -5.00 -29.67
N HIS A 113 13.39 -6.17 -29.77
CA HIS A 113 14.05 -7.36 -30.26
C HIS A 113 14.55 -7.00 -31.66
N HIS A 114 15.84 -6.63 -31.74
CA HIS A 114 16.59 -6.68 -32.99
C HIS A 114 16.58 -8.16 -33.40
N VAL A 115 15.58 -8.51 -34.20
CA VAL A 115 15.64 -9.71 -35.02
C VAL A 115 16.69 -9.42 -36.08
N SER A 116 17.75 -10.22 -36.02
CA SER A 116 18.88 -10.28 -36.96
C SER A 116 18.48 -10.40 -38.41
#